data_AF-A0A6G9FAH4-F1
#
_entry.id   AF-A0A6G9FAH4-F1
#
_cell.length_a   1.000
_cell.length_b   1.000
_cell.length_c   1.000
_cell.angle_alpha   90.00
_cell.angle_beta   90.00
_cell.angle_gamma   90.00
#
_symmetry.space_group_name_H-M   'P 1'
#
loop_
_entity.id
_entity.type
_entity.pdbx_description
1 polymer ?
#
loop_
_entity_poly.entity_id
_entity_poly.type
_entity_poly.pdbx_seq_one_letter_code
_entity_poly.pdbx_strand_id
1 'polypeptide(L)'
;AEVAPDRCFLDNQKGNDYGYCKKKTNTNIPCEPKDVKCGRLYCTDDSAEENSCKFHFLKENPDVGMVEPGTKCEEGMVCGFGQCIDIEIAFG
;
A
#
# COMPACT_ATOMS: atom_id res chain seq x y z
N ALA A 1 -10.56 13.31 -3.66
CA ALA A 1 -10.18 11.95 -3.26
C ALA A 1 -9.30 12.06 -2.03
N GLU A 2 -9.58 11.28 -1.01
CA GLU A 2 -8.88 11.26 0.27
C GLU A 2 -8.33 9.86 0.55
N VAL A 3 -7.43 9.72 1.53
CA VAL A 3 -6.91 8.42 1.94
C VAL A 3 -8.05 7.58 2.52
N ALA A 4 -8.17 6.32 2.08
CA ALA A 4 -9.21 5.43 2.57
C ALA A 4 -8.97 5.01 4.03
N PRO A 5 -10.00 4.54 4.75
CA PRO A 5 -9.83 4.00 6.10
C PRO A 5 -8.86 2.81 6.14
N ASP A 6 -8.17 2.62 7.27
CA ASP A 6 -7.13 1.59 7.48
C ASP A 6 -7.57 0.17 7.08
N ARG A 7 -8.86 -0.17 7.26
CA ARG A 7 -9.41 -1.47 6.85
C ARG A 7 -9.22 -1.78 5.35
N CYS A 8 -9.15 -0.77 4.49
CA CYS A 8 -8.92 -0.96 3.06
C CYS A 8 -7.51 -1.48 2.79
N PHE A 9 -6.53 -1.05 3.58
CA PHE A 9 -5.14 -1.49 3.44
C PHE A 9 -4.95 -2.96 3.83
N LEU A 10 -5.88 -3.57 4.59
CA LEU A 10 -5.83 -5.00 4.91
C LEU A 10 -5.89 -5.88 3.66
N ASP A 11 -6.44 -5.38 2.56
CA ASP A 11 -6.44 -6.07 1.27
C ASP A 11 -5.02 -6.32 0.73
N ASN A 12 -4.03 -5.54 1.16
CA ASN A 12 -2.63 -5.77 0.79
C ASN A 12 -2.04 -7.07 1.36
N GLN A 13 -2.71 -7.71 2.33
CA GLN A 13 -2.33 -9.02 2.84
C GLN A 13 -2.79 -10.17 1.93
N LYS A 14 -3.63 -9.91 0.92
CA LYS A 14 -4.13 -10.96 0.02
C LYS A 14 -3.04 -11.55 -0.87
N GLY A 15 -2.01 -10.77 -1.23
CA GLY A 15 -0.94 -11.21 -2.14
C GLY A 15 -1.44 -11.51 -3.55
N ASN A 16 -2.55 -10.90 -3.97
CA ASN A 16 -3.16 -11.09 -5.29
C ASN A 16 -2.57 -10.11 -6.31
N ASP A 17 -3.21 -9.95 -7.47
CA ASP A 17 -2.71 -9.12 -8.58
C ASP A 17 -2.49 -7.64 -8.24
N TYR A 18 -3.22 -7.09 -7.25
CA TYR A 18 -3.18 -5.67 -6.91
C TYR A 18 -2.85 -5.39 -5.44
N GLY A 19 -3.20 -6.29 -4.52
CA GLY A 19 -3.00 -6.15 -3.08
C GLY A 19 -1.79 -6.95 -2.62
N TYR A 20 -0.63 -6.30 -2.59
CA TYR A 20 0.65 -6.87 -2.17
C TYR A 20 1.62 -5.75 -1.77
N CYS A 21 2.75 -6.10 -1.14
CA CYS A 21 3.80 -5.14 -0.74
C CYS A 21 5.03 -5.18 -1.65
N LYS A 22 5.41 -6.37 -2.10
CA LYS A 22 6.63 -6.57 -2.90
C LYS A 22 6.32 -7.48 -4.08
N LYS A 23 6.98 -7.24 -5.21
CA LYS A 23 6.97 -8.17 -6.34
C LYS A 23 8.35 -8.75 -6.54
N LYS A 24 8.46 -10.07 -6.51
CA LYS A 24 9.71 -10.79 -6.80
C LYS A 24 9.52 -11.59 -8.07
N THR A 25 10.17 -11.14 -9.15
CA THR A 25 10.02 -11.71 -10.49
C THR A 25 8.55 -11.70 -10.93
N ASN A 26 7.82 -12.81 -10.72
CA ASN A 26 6.40 -12.97 -11.08
C ASN A 26 5.53 -13.35 -9.88
N THR A 27 6.05 -13.19 -8.66
CA THR A 27 5.33 -13.52 -7.42
C THR A 27 5.04 -12.24 -6.65
N ASN A 28 3.77 -11.98 -6.41
CA ASN A 28 3.32 -10.93 -5.53
C ASN A 28 3.42 -11.43 -4.08
N ILE A 29 4.17 -10.71 -3.26
CA ILE A 29 4.40 -11.04 -1.87
C ILE A 29 3.41 -10.23 -1.04
N PRO A 30 2.49 -10.89 -0.30
CA PRO A 30 1.54 -10.21 0.57
C PRO A 30 2.28 -9.36 1.62
N CYS A 31 1.65 -8.28 2.06
CA CYS A 31 2.17 -7.51 3.18
C CYS A 31 2.07 -8.29 4.48
N GLU A 32 3.06 -8.10 5.35
CA GLU A 32 2.90 -8.40 6.78
C GLU A 32 1.90 -7.40 7.39
N PRO A 33 1.25 -7.72 8.52
CA PRO A 33 0.27 -6.83 9.15
C PRO A 33 0.75 -5.41 9.43
N LYS A 34 2.05 -5.24 9.78
CA LYS A 34 2.67 -3.92 10.01
C LYS A 34 2.99 -3.15 8.72
N ASP A 35 3.05 -3.84 7.58
CA ASP A 35 3.50 -3.28 6.31
C ASP A 35 2.32 -2.89 5.40
N VAL A 36 1.07 -3.14 5.82
CA VAL A 36 -0.14 -2.96 4.98
C VAL A 36 -0.31 -1.55 4.40
N LYS A 37 0.24 -0.52 5.06
CA LYS A 37 0.23 0.87 4.59
C LYS A 37 1.29 1.19 3.53
N CYS A 38 2.13 0.22 3.16
CA CYS A 38 3.19 0.36 2.16
C CYS A 38 2.99 -0.51 0.92
N GLY A 39 1.78 -1.07 0.73
CA GLY A 39 1.37 -1.82 -0.46
C GLY A 39 0.62 -0.94 -1.47
N ARG A 40 -0.54 -1.41 -1.95
CA ARG A 40 -1.48 -0.63 -2.77
C ARG A 40 -2.00 0.57 -1.99
N LEU A 41 -2.03 1.73 -2.64
CA LEU A 41 -2.71 2.91 -2.12
C LEU A 41 -4.22 2.77 -2.32
N TYR A 42 -4.97 3.01 -1.26
CA TYR A 42 -6.42 3.05 -1.28
C TYR A 42 -6.93 4.46 -0.99
N CYS A 43 -7.91 4.89 -1.78
CA CYS A 43 -8.55 6.19 -1.67
C CYS A 43 -10.06 6.04 -1.54
N THR A 44 -10.70 7.07 -1.00
CA THR A 44 -12.15 7.31 -1.06
C THR A 44 -12.44 8.54 -1.91
N ASP A 45 -13.65 8.63 -2.43
CA ASP A 45 -14.17 9.84 -3.07
C ASP A 45 -15.57 10.17 -2.53
N ASP A 46 -16.13 11.29 -2.95
CA ASP A 46 -17.43 11.80 -2.48
C ASP A 46 -18.62 10.99 -3.01
N SER A 47 -18.39 9.86 -3.68
CA SER A 47 -19.48 8.98 -4.09
C SER A 47 -20.09 8.31 -2.87
N ALA A 48 -21.42 8.27 -2.81
CA ALA A 48 -22.20 7.82 -1.66
C ALA A 48 -22.05 6.32 -1.30
N GLU A 49 -21.09 5.61 -1.89
CA GLU A 49 -20.71 4.27 -1.45
C GLU A 49 -19.82 4.37 -0.20
N GLU A 50 -20.47 4.50 0.96
CA GLU A 50 -19.86 4.07 2.22
C GLU A 50 -19.26 2.69 1.97
N ASN A 51 -17.94 2.55 2.17
CA ASN A 51 -17.12 1.34 1.96
C ASN A 51 -16.38 1.18 0.62
N SER A 52 -16.32 2.17 -0.28
CA SER A 52 -15.50 2.01 -1.48
C SER A 52 -13.99 2.11 -1.17
N CYS A 53 -13.32 0.97 -1.02
CA CYS A 53 -11.85 0.90 -1.03
C CYS A 53 -11.36 1.04 -2.47
N LYS A 54 -11.33 2.27 -3.01
CA LYS A 54 -10.91 2.51 -4.40
C LYS A 54 -9.40 2.44 -4.50
N PHE A 55 -8.90 1.89 -5.60
CA PHE A 55 -7.48 1.80 -5.88
C PHE A 55 -7.23 1.96 -7.38
N HIS A 56 -6.02 2.36 -7.72
CA HIS A 56 -5.56 2.40 -9.11
C HIS A 56 -4.64 1.20 -9.37
N PHE A 57 -4.84 0.50 -10.49
CA PHE A 57 -4.04 -0.65 -10.88
C PHE A 57 -3.98 -0.74 -12.41
N LEU A 58 -2.77 -0.92 -12.95
CA LEU A 58 -2.51 -1.18 -14.36
C LEU A 58 -1.71 -2.48 -14.47
N LYS A 59 -2.14 -3.41 -15.35
CA LYS A 59 -1.49 -4.72 -15.47
C LYS A 59 -0.10 -4.61 -16.10
N GLU A 60 0.07 -3.67 -17.03
CA GLU A 60 1.29 -3.38 -17.76
C GLU A 60 2.34 -2.71 -16.87
N ASN A 61 1.88 -1.92 -15.90
CA ASN A 61 2.73 -1.28 -14.91
C ASN A 61 2.10 -1.41 -13.50
N PRO A 62 2.30 -2.57 -12.83
CA PRO A 62 1.70 -2.85 -11.53
C PRO A 62 2.14 -1.91 -10.41
N ASP A 63 3.24 -1.18 -10.60
CA ASP A 63 3.75 -0.21 -9.64
C ASP A 63 2.88 1.06 -9.60
N VAL A 64 2.14 1.38 -10.66
CA VAL A 64 1.22 2.53 -10.67
C VAL A 64 0.12 2.31 -9.65
N GLY A 65 0.01 3.21 -8.68
CA GLY A 65 -0.95 3.17 -7.59
C GLY A 65 -0.45 2.46 -6.33
N MET A 66 0.81 2.02 -6.30
CA MET A 66 1.48 1.62 -5.06
C MET A 66 1.77 2.86 -4.21
N VAL A 67 1.94 2.67 -2.90
CA VAL A 67 2.39 3.75 -2.01
C VAL A 67 3.83 4.10 -2.33
N GLU A 68 4.10 5.40 -2.53
CA GLU A 68 5.43 5.89 -2.89
C GLU A 68 6.42 5.68 -1.73
N PRO A 69 7.69 5.31 -2.02
CA PRO A 69 8.74 5.26 -1.00
C PRO A 69 8.89 6.60 -0.26
N GLY A 70 9.19 6.53 1.04
CA GLY A 70 9.29 7.71 1.93
C GLY A 70 7.94 8.20 2.47
N THR A 71 6.81 7.66 2.01
CA THR A 71 5.49 7.98 2.59
C THR A 71 5.43 7.57 4.05
N LYS A 72 4.95 8.46 4.92
CA LYS A 72 4.73 8.16 6.34
C LYS A 72 3.66 7.06 6.49
N CYS A 73 4.01 5.96 7.14
CA CYS A 73 3.09 4.84 7.38
C CYS A 73 2.65 4.75 8.85
N GLU A 74 3.52 5.15 9.79
CA GLU A 74 3.23 5.31 11.21
C GLU A 74 4.03 6.48 11.79
N GLU A 75 3.85 6.79 13.08
CA GLU A 75 4.68 7.81 13.73
C GLU A 75 6.15 7.37 13.77
N GLY A 76 7.06 8.22 13.29
CA GLY A 76 8.49 7.88 13.18
C GLY A 76 8.85 6.87 12.08
N MET A 77 7.89 6.39 11.27
CA MET A 77 8.12 5.35 10.27
C MET A 77 7.68 5.76 8.86
N VAL A 78 8.41 5.27 7.85
CA VAL A 78 8.17 5.53 6.43
C VAL A 78 8.21 4.25 5.60
N CYS A 79 7.58 4.28 4.43
CA CYS A 79 7.59 3.17 3.51
C CYS A 79 8.94 3.04 2.79
N GLY A 80 9.58 1.88 2.90
CA GLY A 80 10.81 1.53 2.22
C GLY A 80 10.75 0.10 1.71
N PHE A 81 10.98 -0.11 0.40
CA PHE A 81 10.94 -1.42 -0.24
C PHE A 81 9.68 -2.25 0.10
N GLY A 82 8.51 -1.63 0.20
CA GLY A 82 7.27 -2.31 0.57
C GLY A 82 7.21 -2.75 2.05
N GLN A 83 7.87 -2.02 2.94
CA GLN A 83 7.82 -2.22 4.39
C GLN A 83 7.67 -0.90 5.12
N CYS A 84 6.99 -0.90 6.26
CA CYS A 84 6.95 0.24 7.17
C CYS A 84 8.14 0.14 8.13
N ILE A 85 9.14 1.00 7.93
CA ILE A 85 10.42 0.96 8.64
C ILE A 85 10.69 2.30 9.32
N ASP A 86 11.50 2.29 10.38
CA ASP A 86 11.91 3.50 11.07
C ASP A 86 12.62 4.48 10.13
N ILE A 87 12.34 5.77 10.30
CA ILE A 87 12.94 6.84 9.48
C ILE A 87 14.47 6.83 9.54
N GLU A 88 15.04 6.46 10.69
CA GLU A 88 16.48 6.31 10.88
C GLU A 88 17.07 5.17 10.04
N ILE A 89 16.31 4.08 9.84
CA ILE A 89 16.74 2.96 9.00
C ILE A 89 16.58 3.29 7.51
N ALA A 90 15.56 4.08 7.15
CA ALA A 90 15.26 4.44 5.77
C ALA A 90 16.30 5.39 5.15
N PHE A 91 16.87 6.30 5.96
CA PHE A 91 17.79 7.36 5.51
C PHE A 91 19.17 7.35 6.18
N GLY A 92 19.40 6.44 7.14
CA GLY A 92 20.66 6.31 7.88
C GLY A 92 21.69 5.39 7.25
#